data_AF-A0A8T0DI31-F1
#
_entry.id   AF-A0A8T0DI31-F1
#
_cell.length_a   1.000
_cell.length_b   1.000
_cell.length_c   1.000
_cell.angle_alpha   90.00
_cell.angle_beta   90.00
_cell.angle_gamma   90.00
#
_symmetry.space_group_name_H-M   'P 1'
#
loop_
_entity.id
_entity.type
_entity.pdbx_description
1 polymer ?
#
loop_
_entity_poly.entity_id
_entity_poly.type
_entity_poly.pdbx_seq_one_letter_code
_entity_poly.pdbx_strand_id
1 'polypeptide(L)'
;MTDSRKPTGSRALRQTSLEEGFSERNSPFSQVIHISVCTRKREKLSPQTTPDYSDSPPRVSVPSVDVNERDLSGSREVSTNAVFTAYPSNQLGESLDSLKNPINHLPPLRWNQRHKIFFDYSVVSSMPFIPFPERYIDKWSKYFVRLPCSPDSFYPVTENGKKSLIARWSLIEKCLRQRISTPSELQEAVLSYNSRFRTTWNFNVFHNLCADKLLPDGDEEHFFGQILPILCSLALNLPPIPLMRSGCAQSFTFSQLQIASLLANAFFCTFPRRNSLGRTSEFANFPAINFSSLLSVPHRHPSSDSSISVLSRKREKVRCLLHYFHRVTQTLPAGVVTYTRRHLGAQVPNWAESVCSFDQLRIHISSTGTIEEAGSDTLQVDFANRYLGGGVLNSGCVQEEIMFVLRPELLAACLFMERLDDDETVIVEGVEQYSTSHGYADNFRWAADYRESQAGNQRDEWGRWRTTVVAMDALYFDSSEAQYLPKSILRELNKAYCGFTDTLEPNRALPSVVATGNWGCGAFRGDTDLKALIQMMACVQAGKALAYYSFGDQDLCTRLYDIYTYLASNKITVGNLWNALATLDSTVHAHPTGLYEYIKQKLT
;
A
#
# COMPACT_ATOMS: atom_id res chain seq x y z
N MET A 1 -83.37 -24.73 12.78
CA MET A 1 -82.01 -25.27 12.61
C MET A 1 -81.10 -24.12 12.20
N THR A 2 -80.21 -23.74 13.13
CA THR A 2 -78.84 -23.22 12.98
C THR A 2 -78.24 -23.30 11.56
N ASP A 3 -77.35 -22.44 11.06
CA ASP A 3 -76.51 -21.39 11.63
C ASP A 3 -75.99 -20.50 10.48
N SER A 4 -75.60 -19.27 10.77
CA SER A 4 -74.98 -18.34 9.81
C SER A 4 -73.65 -17.83 10.37
N ARG A 5 -72.52 -18.15 9.73
CA ARG A 5 -71.22 -17.51 10.01
C ARG A 5 -70.42 -17.24 8.74
N LYS A 6 -69.73 -16.09 8.79
CA LYS A 6 -68.81 -15.50 7.81
C LYS A 6 -67.36 -15.61 8.39
N PRO A 7 -66.29 -15.11 7.74
CA PRO A 7 -65.31 -15.90 6.96
C PRO A 7 -63.85 -15.74 7.45
N THR A 8 -62.92 -16.62 7.04
CA THR A 8 -61.47 -16.29 6.88
C THR A 8 -60.72 -17.38 6.12
N GLY A 9 -60.18 -17.05 4.95
CA GLY A 9 -59.21 -17.89 4.23
C GLY A 9 -57.96 -17.05 3.90
N SER A 10 -56.90 -17.21 4.69
CA SER A 10 -55.56 -16.70 4.38
C SER A 10 -54.75 -17.85 3.78
N ARG A 11 -54.43 -17.77 2.49
CA ARG A 11 -53.53 -18.71 1.83
C ARG A 11 -52.17 -18.02 1.71
N ALA A 12 -51.25 -18.41 2.59
CA ALA A 12 -49.86 -17.98 2.55
C ALA A 12 -49.19 -18.44 1.24
N LEU A 13 -48.74 -17.49 0.43
CA LEU A 13 -47.82 -17.70 -0.68
C LEU A 13 -46.47 -18.11 -0.11
N ARG A 14 -46.09 -19.38 -0.28
CA ARG A 14 -44.71 -19.83 -0.07
C ARG A 14 -43.82 -19.19 -1.15
N GLN A 15 -42.85 -18.38 -0.73
CA GLN A 15 -41.68 -18.06 -1.53
C GLN A 15 -40.92 -19.36 -1.81
N THR A 16 -40.99 -19.83 -3.05
CA THR A 16 -40.04 -20.81 -3.58
C THR A 16 -38.70 -20.09 -3.80
N SER A 17 -37.69 -20.58 -3.10
CA SER A 17 -36.31 -20.10 -3.09
C SER A 17 -35.63 -20.28 -4.45
N LEU A 18 -34.89 -19.25 -4.87
CA LEU A 18 -33.87 -19.28 -5.92
C LEU A 18 -32.63 -20.07 -5.41
N GLU A 19 -32.78 -21.37 -5.15
CA GLU A 19 -31.68 -22.26 -4.76
C GLU A 19 -31.12 -23.11 -5.91
N GLU A 20 -31.73 -23.08 -7.10
CA GLU A 20 -31.35 -23.99 -8.19
C GLU A 20 -30.31 -23.44 -9.19
N GLY A 21 -29.66 -22.31 -8.90
CA GLY A 21 -28.67 -21.68 -9.80
C GLY A 21 -27.19 -21.88 -9.46
N PHE A 22 -26.85 -22.40 -8.27
CA PHE A 22 -25.46 -22.56 -7.80
C PHE A 22 -25.22 -24.00 -7.34
N SER A 23 -25.26 -24.95 -8.28
CA SER A 23 -24.89 -26.34 -8.02
C SER A 23 -23.53 -26.67 -8.64
N GLU A 24 -22.47 -26.04 -8.14
CA GLU A 24 -21.14 -26.67 -8.09
C GLU A 24 -20.73 -26.80 -6.63
N ARG A 25 -21.08 -27.94 -6.05
CA ARG A 25 -21.00 -28.20 -4.60
C ARG A 25 -19.57 -28.41 -4.05
N ASN A 26 -18.52 -28.18 -4.85
CA ASN A 26 -17.13 -28.51 -4.47
C ASN A 26 -16.09 -27.41 -4.77
N SER A 27 -16.48 -26.15 -4.98
CA SER A 27 -15.51 -25.04 -5.06
C SER A 27 -15.10 -24.55 -3.66
N PRO A 28 -13.81 -24.28 -3.37
CA PRO A 28 -13.36 -23.66 -2.13
C PRO A 28 -14.10 -22.34 -1.81
N PHE A 29 -14.55 -21.61 -2.84
CA PHE A 29 -15.32 -20.37 -2.69
C PHE A 29 -16.74 -20.60 -2.21
N SER A 30 -17.34 -21.78 -2.47
CA SER A 30 -18.63 -22.18 -1.90
C SER A 30 -18.55 -22.22 -0.36
N GLN A 31 -17.43 -22.67 0.20
CA GLN A 31 -17.21 -22.68 1.65
C GLN A 31 -16.99 -21.27 2.22
N VAL A 32 -16.27 -20.39 1.51
CA VAL A 32 -16.12 -18.96 1.91
C VAL A 32 -17.48 -18.24 1.92
N ILE A 33 -18.33 -18.52 0.93
CA ILE A 33 -19.72 -18.05 0.86
C ILE A 33 -20.53 -18.63 2.03
N HIS A 34 -20.38 -19.91 2.37
CA HIS A 34 -21.12 -20.57 3.45
C HIS A 34 -20.72 -20.07 4.85
N ILE A 35 -19.43 -19.84 5.11
CA ILE A 35 -18.92 -19.23 6.36
C ILE A 35 -19.46 -17.80 6.50
N SER A 36 -19.54 -17.05 5.40
CA SER A 36 -20.03 -15.68 5.34
C SER A 36 -21.54 -15.53 5.60
N VAL A 37 -22.35 -16.53 5.24
CA VAL A 37 -23.81 -16.51 5.49
C VAL A 37 -24.13 -16.87 6.96
N CYS A 38 -23.37 -17.79 7.57
CA CYS A 38 -23.61 -18.23 8.94
C CYS A 38 -23.25 -17.19 10.03
N THR A 39 -22.35 -16.23 9.74
CA THR A 39 -21.88 -15.20 10.70
C THR A 39 -22.87 -14.03 10.91
N ARG A 40 -23.99 -13.95 10.17
CA ARG A 40 -24.94 -12.81 10.21
C ARG A 40 -26.18 -12.98 11.09
N LYS A 41 -26.14 -13.74 12.20
CA LYS A 41 -27.21 -13.61 13.23
C LYS A 41 -27.00 -12.31 14.02
N ARG A 42 -27.82 -11.28 13.73
CA ARG A 42 -27.80 -9.97 14.38
C ARG A 42 -28.76 -9.94 15.59
N GLU A 43 -28.26 -9.67 16.78
CA GLU A 43 -29.09 -9.27 17.92
C GLU A 43 -28.88 -7.79 18.24
N LYS A 44 -29.98 -7.06 18.45
CA LYS A 44 -29.95 -5.70 19.00
C LYS A 44 -29.71 -5.80 20.50
N LEU A 45 -28.51 -5.48 20.97
CA LEU A 45 -28.28 -5.26 22.40
C LEU A 45 -28.68 -3.84 22.78
N SER A 46 -29.64 -3.72 23.69
CA SER A 46 -29.97 -2.52 24.43
C SER A 46 -28.84 -2.15 25.41
N PRO A 47 -28.71 -0.87 25.82
CA PRO A 47 -27.58 -0.43 26.61
C PRO A 47 -27.71 -0.96 28.04
N GLN A 48 -26.79 -1.84 28.45
CA GLN A 48 -26.56 -2.13 29.85
C GLN A 48 -25.10 -1.92 30.23
N THR A 49 -24.98 -1.41 31.44
CA THR A 49 -23.86 -0.97 32.26
C THR A 49 -22.64 -1.90 32.24
N THR A 50 -21.47 -1.26 32.20
CA THR A 50 -20.13 -1.83 32.40
C THR A 50 -20.01 -2.60 33.73
N PRO A 51 -19.48 -3.83 33.74
CA PRO A 51 -18.87 -4.41 34.93
C PRO A 51 -17.37 -4.14 34.96
N ASP A 52 -16.92 -3.65 36.12
CA ASP A 52 -15.52 -3.64 36.55
C ASP A 52 -14.95 -5.07 36.53
N TYR A 53 -13.77 -5.25 35.94
CA TYR A 53 -12.98 -6.46 36.10
C TYR A 53 -11.58 -6.08 36.60
N SER A 54 -11.46 -6.04 37.92
CA SER A 54 -10.20 -6.24 38.63
C SER A 54 -9.92 -7.73 38.69
N ASP A 55 -8.83 -8.20 38.11
CA ASP A 55 -8.21 -9.44 38.58
C ASP A 55 -6.70 -9.47 38.32
N SER A 56 -5.99 -9.84 39.38
CA SER A 56 -4.54 -9.88 39.46
C SER A 56 -3.99 -11.15 38.81
N PRO A 57 -2.82 -11.12 38.15
CA PRO A 57 -2.23 -12.32 37.56
C PRO A 57 -1.60 -13.24 38.64
N PRO A 58 -1.64 -14.57 38.47
CA PRO A 58 -0.99 -15.50 39.37
C PRO A 58 0.54 -15.48 39.16
N ARG A 59 1.26 -15.51 40.28
CA ARG A 59 2.73 -15.70 40.33
C ARG A 59 3.08 -17.09 39.81
N VAL A 60 4.01 -17.17 38.86
CA VAL A 60 4.68 -18.41 38.49
C VAL A 60 6.19 -18.21 38.60
N SER A 61 6.80 -19.17 39.29
CA SER A 61 8.19 -19.30 39.69
C SER A 61 9.16 -19.55 38.53
N VAL A 62 10.31 -18.90 38.60
CA VAL A 62 11.47 -19.04 37.71
C VAL A 62 12.37 -20.19 38.19
N PRO A 63 12.84 -21.10 37.33
CA PRO A 63 14.04 -21.87 37.57
C PRO A 63 15.26 -21.20 36.91
N SER A 64 16.29 -21.02 37.72
CA SER A 64 17.67 -20.69 37.35
C SER A 64 18.29 -21.76 36.46
N VAL A 65 19.03 -21.35 35.42
CA VAL A 65 19.98 -22.22 34.71
C VAL A 65 21.29 -21.48 34.51
N ASP A 66 22.35 -22.19 34.87
CA ASP A 66 23.73 -21.77 35.01
C ASP A 66 24.41 -21.34 33.70
N VAL A 67 25.30 -20.37 33.88
CA VAL A 67 26.29 -19.89 32.91
C VAL A 67 27.41 -20.91 32.83
N ASN A 68 27.78 -21.30 31.60
CA ASN A 68 29.07 -21.94 31.34
C ASN A 68 29.75 -21.22 30.17
N GLU A 69 30.75 -20.42 30.52
CA GLU A 69 31.79 -19.93 29.63
C GLU A 69 32.61 -21.09 29.11
N ARG A 70 32.96 -21.05 27.82
CA ARG A 70 34.23 -21.59 27.34
C ARG A 70 34.64 -20.91 26.04
N ASP A 71 35.83 -20.30 26.12
CA ASP A 71 36.65 -19.76 25.04
C ASP A 71 36.76 -20.68 23.83
N LEU A 72 36.95 -20.08 22.65
CA LEU A 72 37.94 -20.52 21.67
C LEU A 72 38.29 -19.36 20.73
N SER A 73 39.51 -18.85 20.90
CA SER A 73 40.23 -17.92 20.05
C SER A 73 40.52 -18.50 18.66
N GLY A 74 40.29 -17.73 17.61
CA GLY A 74 40.68 -18.06 16.24
C GLY A 74 40.87 -16.81 15.38
N SER A 75 42.08 -16.26 15.44
CA SER A 75 42.58 -15.18 14.60
C SER A 75 42.60 -15.58 13.11
N ARG A 76 41.96 -14.77 12.25
CA ARG A 76 42.13 -14.83 10.80
C ARG A 76 42.58 -13.46 10.29
N GLU A 77 43.79 -13.43 9.76
CA GLU A 77 44.39 -12.31 9.04
C GLU A 77 43.57 -12.00 7.78
N VAL A 78 43.26 -10.71 7.58
CA VAL A 78 42.59 -10.19 6.39
C VAL A 78 43.67 -9.76 5.40
N SER A 79 43.81 -10.55 4.33
CA SER A 79 44.64 -10.21 3.17
C SER A 79 43.93 -9.16 2.31
N THR A 80 44.52 -7.98 2.23
CA THR A 80 44.13 -6.90 1.31
C THR A 80 44.70 -7.19 -0.08
N ASN A 81 43.85 -7.57 -1.02
CA ASN A 81 44.12 -7.47 -2.46
C ASN A 81 42.79 -7.43 -3.22
N ALA A 82 42.24 -6.23 -3.40
CA ALA A 82 41.11 -5.99 -4.30
C ALA A 82 41.61 -6.01 -5.74
N VAL A 83 41.32 -7.11 -6.45
CA VAL A 83 41.46 -7.20 -7.90
C VAL A 83 40.35 -6.37 -8.52
N PHE A 84 40.70 -5.33 -9.29
CA PHE A 84 39.77 -4.58 -10.13
C PHE A 84 39.19 -5.52 -11.20
N THR A 85 38.06 -6.15 -10.92
CA THR A 85 37.22 -6.76 -11.95
C THR A 85 36.50 -5.64 -12.69
N ALA A 86 36.74 -5.53 -14.00
CA ALA A 86 36.02 -4.59 -14.86
C ALA A 86 34.51 -4.83 -14.71
N TYR A 87 33.80 -3.89 -14.11
CA TYR A 87 32.36 -3.93 -13.99
C TYR A 87 31.73 -3.85 -15.39
N PRO A 88 30.61 -4.54 -15.65
CA PRO A 88 29.81 -4.22 -16.83
C PRO A 88 29.49 -2.72 -16.79
N SER A 89 29.61 -2.02 -17.93
CA SER A 89 29.59 -0.55 -18.02
C SER A 89 28.41 0.13 -17.33
N ASN A 90 27.34 -0.62 -17.03
CA ASN A 90 26.06 -0.11 -16.54
C ASN A 90 25.85 -0.26 -15.03
N GLN A 91 26.81 -0.85 -14.31
CA GLN A 91 26.73 -1.07 -12.86
C GLN A 91 28.04 -0.66 -12.17
N LEU A 92 27.93 -0.05 -10.99
CA LEU A 92 29.05 0.40 -10.17
C LEU A 92 28.82 0.00 -8.70
N GLY A 93 29.89 -0.19 -7.95
CA GLY A 93 29.84 -0.66 -6.57
C GLY A 93 29.70 -2.18 -6.47
N GLU A 94 29.14 -2.66 -5.36
CA GLU A 94 29.04 -4.08 -5.07
C GLU A 94 27.87 -4.74 -5.83
N SER A 95 27.90 -6.07 -5.95
CA SER A 95 26.74 -6.80 -6.50
C SER A 95 25.56 -6.71 -5.53
N LEU A 96 24.34 -6.56 -6.06
CA LEU A 96 23.14 -6.41 -5.24
C LEU A 96 22.98 -7.57 -4.24
N ASP A 97 23.21 -8.81 -4.67
CA ASP A 97 23.07 -9.99 -3.81
C ASP A 97 24.07 -9.99 -2.63
N SER A 98 25.27 -9.42 -2.81
CA SER A 98 26.25 -9.31 -1.71
C SER A 98 25.85 -8.30 -0.63
N LEU A 99 24.93 -7.37 -0.93
CA LEU A 99 24.41 -6.38 0.01
C LEU A 99 23.27 -6.94 0.88
N LYS A 100 22.59 -7.97 0.39
CA LYS A 100 21.46 -8.59 1.07
C LYS A 100 21.94 -9.46 2.21
N ASN A 101 21.45 -9.19 3.40
CA ASN A 101 21.62 -10.07 4.55
C ASN A 101 20.31 -10.81 4.80
N PRO A 102 20.34 -12.13 5.07
CA PRO A 102 19.14 -12.84 5.47
C PRO A 102 18.57 -12.22 6.75
N ILE A 103 17.29 -11.86 6.70
CA ILE A 103 16.60 -11.25 7.84
C ILE A 103 16.51 -12.29 8.97
N ASN A 104 16.79 -11.85 10.20
CA ASN A 104 16.65 -12.65 11.42
C ASN A 104 15.21 -13.17 11.60
N HIS A 105 15.08 -14.25 12.37
CA HIS A 105 13.79 -14.79 12.78
C HIS A 105 12.84 -13.71 13.32
N LEU A 106 11.61 -13.70 12.81
CA LEU A 106 10.58 -12.78 13.29
C LEU A 106 10.12 -13.16 14.70
N PRO A 107 9.81 -12.17 15.57
CA PRO A 107 9.14 -12.45 16.82
C PRO A 107 7.76 -13.08 16.54
N PRO A 108 7.18 -13.84 17.50
CA PRO A 108 5.83 -14.36 17.34
C PRO A 108 4.83 -13.23 17.05
N LEU A 109 3.96 -13.45 16.06
CA LEU A 109 2.90 -12.50 15.73
C LEU A 109 1.96 -12.37 16.94
N ARG A 110 1.80 -11.15 17.47
CA ARG A 110 0.98 -10.90 18.66
C ARG A 110 0.20 -9.60 18.54
N TRP A 111 -1.09 -9.68 18.86
CA TRP A 111 -1.92 -8.50 18.97
C TRP A 111 -1.49 -7.67 20.19
N ASN A 112 -1.44 -6.35 20.05
CA ASN A 112 -1.27 -5.42 21.16
C ASN A 112 -1.88 -4.04 20.83
N GLN A 113 -1.60 -3.02 21.65
CA GLN A 113 -2.13 -1.67 21.44
C GLN A 113 -1.62 -1.01 20.13
N ARG A 114 -0.35 -1.21 19.81
CA ARG A 114 0.32 -0.68 18.62
C ARG A 114 0.30 -1.62 17.41
N HIS A 115 -0.01 -2.91 17.60
CA HIS A 115 -0.12 -3.88 16.52
C HIS A 115 -1.49 -4.55 16.53
N LYS A 116 -2.36 -4.20 15.58
CA LYS A 116 -3.69 -4.81 15.43
C LYS A 116 -3.63 -5.90 14.36
N ILE A 117 -4.24 -7.04 14.67
CA ILE A 117 -4.36 -8.20 13.78
C ILE A 117 -5.84 -8.47 13.58
N PHE A 118 -6.26 -8.69 12.34
CA PHE A 118 -7.67 -8.75 11.95
C PHE A 118 -8.16 -10.17 11.64
N PHE A 119 -7.34 -11.19 11.90
CA PHE A 119 -7.68 -12.59 11.75
C PHE A 119 -7.20 -13.40 12.96
N ASP A 120 -7.74 -14.60 13.13
CA ASP A 120 -7.30 -15.55 14.13
C ASP A 120 -5.91 -16.07 13.77
N TYR A 121 -4.92 -15.63 14.54
CA TYR A 121 -3.50 -15.98 14.38
C TYR A 121 -3.06 -17.08 15.36
N SER A 122 -3.98 -17.64 16.16
CA SER A 122 -3.69 -18.73 17.11
C SER A 122 -3.37 -20.05 16.40
N VAL A 123 -3.84 -20.21 15.16
CA VAL A 123 -3.60 -21.36 14.30
C VAL A 123 -3.12 -20.87 12.93
N VAL A 124 -1.85 -20.49 12.82
CA VAL A 124 -1.24 -20.00 11.56
C VAL A 124 -1.40 -21.00 10.40
N SER A 125 -1.68 -22.28 10.69
CA SER A 125 -1.85 -23.36 9.72
C SER A 125 -3.30 -23.62 9.25
N SER A 126 -4.34 -22.99 9.81
CA SER A 126 -5.73 -23.20 9.36
C SER A 126 -6.11 -22.21 8.26
N MET A 127 -5.89 -22.61 7.01
CA MET A 127 -6.33 -21.89 5.82
C MET A 127 -7.78 -22.27 5.47
N PRO A 128 -8.68 -21.30 5.16
CA PRO A 128 -8.47 -19.84 5.17
C PRO A 128 -8.43 -19.23 6.57
N PHE A 129 -7.69 -18.12 6.72
CA PHE A 129 -7.66 -17.33 7.93
C PHE A 129 -9.07 -16.90 8.35
N ILE A 130 -9.44 -17.23 9.58
CA ILE A 130 -10.74 -16.88 10.16
C ILE A 130 -10.70 -15.40 10.57
N PRO A 131 -11.65 -14.54 10.15
CA PRO A 131 -11.69 -13.14 10.58
C PRO A 131 -11.79 -13.02 12.11
N PHE A 132 -11.10 -12.04 12.68
CA PHE A 132 -11.18 -11.71 14.09
C PHE A 132 -11.53 -10.24 14.32
N PRO A 133 -12.55 -9.92 15.16
CA PRO A 133 -13.45 -10.86 15.83
C PRO A 133 -14.34 -11.63 14.83
N GLU A 134 -14.71 -12.87 15.18
CA GLU A 134 -15.51 -13.75 14.30
C GLU A 134 -16.87 -13.14 13.93
N ARG A 135 -17.44 -12.35 14.84
CA ARG A 135 -18.67 -11.59 14.61
C ARG A 135 -18.36 -10.13 14.34
N TYR A 136 -19.08 -9.55 13.37
CA TYR A 136 -18.98 -8.13 13.08
C TYR A 136 -19.39 -7.27 14.27
N ILE A 137 -18.51 -6.34 14.66
CA ILE A 137 -18.76 -5.35 15.70
C ILE A 137 -18.72 -3.97 15.04
N ASP A 138 -19.88 -3.31 14.94
CA ASP A 138 -19.96 -1.98 14.34
C ASP A 138 -19.19 -0.92 15.14
N LYS A 139 -18.50 -0.02 14.43
CA LYS A 139 -17.83 1.14 14.98
C LYS A 139 -18.00 2.35 14.06
N TRP A 140 -19.02 3.15 14.31
CA TRP A 140 -19.24 4.40 13.60
C TRP A 140 -18.75 5.63 14.38
N SER A 141 -17.43 5.87 14.41
CA SER A 141 -16.85 7.09 15.01
C SER A 141 -15.74 7.71 14.18
N LYS A 142 -15.23 8.89 14.59
CA LYS A 142 -14.09 9.55 13.93
C LYS A 142 -12.78 8.75 14.00
N TYR A 143 -12.71 7.68 14.80
CA TYR A 143 -11.50 6.86 14.96
C TYR A 143 -11.53 5.60 14.08
N PHE A 144 -12.61 5.36 13.34
CA PHE A 144 -12.82 4.16 12.54
C PHE A 144 -13.24 4.53 11.11
N VAL A 145 -12.96 3.63 10.18
CA VAL A 145 -13.49 3.71 8.82
C VAL A 145 -15.02 3.70 8.89
N ARG A 146 -15.65 4.62 8.17
CA ARG A 146 -17.11 4.60 7.97
C ARG A 146 -17.45 3.46 7.02
N LEU A 147 -17.82 2.31 7.56
CA LEU A 147 -18.11 1.12 6.74
C LEU A 147 -19.51 1.20 6.10
N PRO A 148 -19.66 0.74 4.85
CA PRO A 148 -20.95 0.76 4.17
C PRO A 148 -22.00 -0.12 4.85
N CYS A 149 -21.57 -1.18 5.56
CA CYS A 149 -22.42 -2.13 6.28
C CYS A 149 -22.89 -1.66 7.65
N SER A 150 -22.44 -0.49 8.10
CA SER A 150 -22.85 0.08 9.39
C SER A 150 -24.34 0.41 9.41
N PRO A 151 -25.05 0.17 10.55
CA PRO A 151 -26.43 0.64 10.73
C PRO A 151 -26.60 2.15 10.59
N ASP A 152 -25.55 2.93 10.85
CA ASP A 152 -25.55 4.40 10.75
C ASP A 152 -25.24 4.92 9.34
N SER A 153 -24.96 4.01 8.40
CA SER A 153 -24.75 4.34 6.99
C SER A 153 -26.10 4.51 6.29
N PHE A 154 -26.64 5.74 6.31
CA PHE A 154 -27.90 6.09 5.64
C PHE A 154 -27.68 6.74 4.27
N TYR A 155 -28.64 6.57 3.36
CA TYR A 155 -28.65 7.20 2.04
C TYR A 155 -30.00 7.90 1.76
N PRO A 156 -30.00 9.13 1.22
CA PRO A 156 -31.22 9.81 0.83
C PRO A 156 -31.78 9.23 -0.49
N VAL A 157 -33.05 8.86 -0.47
CA VAL A 157 -33.79 8.39 -1.64
C VAL A 157 -35.01 9.30 -1.83
N THR A 158 -35.39 9.52 -3.09
CA THR A 158 -36.62 10.24 -3.44
C THR A 158 -37.57 9.26 -4.11
N GLU A 159 -38.66 8.90 -3.44
CA GLU A 159 -39.73 8.05 -3.98
C GLU A 159 -41.02 8.86 -4.03
N ASN A 160 -41.67 8.91 -5.20
CA ASN A 160 -42.91 9.67 -5.42
C ASN A 160 -42.81 11.15 -4.97
N GLY A 161 -41.64 11.77 -5.18
CA GLY A 161 -41.38 13.15 -4.78
C GLY A 161 -41.08 13.36 -3.28
N LYS A 162 -41.19 12.31 -2.44
CA LYS A 162 -40.88 12.38 -1.00
C LYS A 162 -39.45 11.93 -0.73
N LYS A 163 -38.69 12.74 0.01
CA LYS A 163 -37.33 12.39 0.46
C LYS A 163 -37.40 11.55 1.74
N SER A 164 -36.71 10.41 1.75
CA SER A 164 -36.53 9.57 2.93
C SER A 164 -35.06 9.16 3.08
N LEU A 165 -34.67 8.78 4.29
CA LEU A 165 -33.40 8.11 4.56
C LEU A 165 -33.64 6.61 4.71
N ILE A 166 -32.86 5.81 4.01
CA ILE A 166 -32.86 4.35 4.16
C ILE A 166 -31.45 3.84 4.44
N ALA A 167 -31.34 2.64 5.01
CA ALA A 167 -30.05 2.02 5.27
C ALA A 167 -29.32 1.77 3.94
N ARG A 168 -28.19 2.44 3.73
CA ARG A 168 -27.40 2.35 2.49
C ARG A 168 -26.98 0.91 2.20
N TRP A 169 -26.66 0.15 3.25
CA TRP A 169 -26.30 -1.26 3.09
C TRP A 169 -27.40 -2.09 2.45
N SER A 170 -28.68 -1.84 2.75
CA SER A 170 -29.77 -2.58 2.12
C SER A 170 -29.86 -2.33 0.61
N LEU A 171 -29.51 -1.12 0.14
CA LEU A 171 -29.41 -0.82 -1.28
C LEU A 171 -28.25 -1.59 -1.92
N ILE A 172 -27.06 -1.49 -1.33
CA ILE A 172 -25.85 -2.16 -1.81
C ILE A 172 -26.08 -3.67 -1.86
N GLU A 173 -26.58 -4.26 -0.79
CA GLU A 173 -26.84 -5.69 -0.69
C GLU A 173 -27.89 -6.16 -1.71
N LYS A 174 -28.97 -5.40 -1.89
CA LYS A 174 -29.97 -5.71 -2.92
C LYS A 174 -29.34 -5.71 -4.32
N CYS A 175 -28.53 -4.71 -4.65
CA CYS A 175 -27.90 -4.60 -5.96
C CYS A 175 -26.84 -5.68 -6.20
N LEU A 176 -25.93 -5.91 -5.26
CA LEU A 176 -24.82 -6.87 -5.43
C LEU A 176 -25.28 -8.34 -5.35
N ARG A 177 -26.48 -8.61 -4.83
CA ARG A 177 -27.10 -9.95 -4.87
C ARG A 177 -27.88 -10.22 -6.16
N GLN A 178 -28.14 -9.20 -6.97
CA GLN A 178 -28.76 -9.37 -8.27
C GLN A 178 -27.71 -9.77 -9.30
N ARG A 179 -28.13 -10.50 -10.33
CA ARG A 179 -27.27 -10.82 -11.46
C ARG A 179 -26.95 -9.54 -12.23
N ILE A 180 -25.67 -9.28 -12.42
CA ILE A 180 -25.14 -8.20 -13.25
C ILE A 180 -24.41 -8.87 -14.41
N SER A 181 -24.88 -8.63 -15.63
CA SER A 181 -24.43 -9.33 -16.84
C SER A 181 -23.74 -8.42 -17.85
N THR A 182 -23.80 -7.09 -17.67
CA THR A 182 -23.24 -6.13 -18.64
C THR A 182 -22.52 -4.96 -17.97
N PRO A 183 -21.61 -4.27 -18.69
CA PRO A 183 -20.96 -3.06 -18.19
C PRO A 183 -21.95 -1.97 -17.77
N SER A 184 -23.06 -1.82 -18.52
CA SER A 184 -24.12 -0.86 -18.21
C SER A 184 -24.87 -1.21 -16.92
N GLU A 185 -25.16 -2.50 -16.69
CA GLU A 185 -25.78 -2.95 -15.45
C GLU A 185 -24.86 -2.75 -14.25
N LEU A 186 -23.55 -2.98 -14.39
CA LEU A 186 -22.57 -2.71 -13.35
C LEU A 186 -22.53 -1.23 -12.96
N GLN A 187 -22.48 -0.35 -13.96
CA GLN A 187 -22.54 1.09 -13.75
C GLN A 187 -23.83 1.50 -13.03
N GLU A 188 -24.99 1.01 -13.49
CA GLU A 188 -26.28 1.33 -12.87
C GLU A 188 -26.39 0.79 -11.44
N ALA A 189 -25.85 -0.41 -11.18
CA ALA A 189 -25.75 -0.95 -9.83
C ALA A 189 -24.97 0.00 -8.91
N VAL A 190 -23.78 0.45 -9.31
CA VAL A 190 -22.96 1.38 -8.51
C VAL A 190 -23.64 2.74 -8.32
N LEU A 191 -24.28 3.27 -9.38
CA LEU A 191 -24.96 4.56 -9.35
C LEU A 191 -26.27 4.55 -8.55
N SER A 192 -26.90 3.39 -8.34
CA SER A 192 -28.14 3.27 -7.56
C SER A 192 -27.99 3.75 -6.11
N TYR A 193 -26.84 3.46 -5.47
CA TYR A 193 -26.49 3.91 -4.13
C TYR A 193 -25.46 5.06 -4.13
N ASN A 194 -25.24 5.68 -5.29
CA ASN A 194 -24.41 6.85 -5.53
C ASN A 194 -25.12 7.87 -6.46
N SER A 195 -26.45 7.98 -6.39
CA SER A 195 -27.29 8.76 -7.31
C SER A 195 -26.88 10.22 -7.49
N ARG A 196 -26.32 10.85 -6.44
CA ARG A 196 -25.76 12.21 -6.48
C ARG A 196 -24.65 12.40 -7.53
N PHE A 197 -24.00 11.33 -7.98
CA PHE A 197 -22.86 11.38 -8.90
C PHE A 197 -23.21 10.92 -10.32
N ARG A 198 -24.48 10.64 -10.63
CA ARG A 198 -24.95 10.15 -11.94
C ARG A 198 -24.57 11.02 -13.13
N THR A 199 -24.38 12.34 -12.91
CA THR A 199 -23.99 13.28 -13.96
C THR A 199 -22.48 13.41 -14.14
N THR A 200 -21.68 12.79 -13.28
CA THR A 200 -20.22 12.95 -13.26
C THR A 200 -19.45 11.62 -13.36
N TRP A 201 -20.03 10.52 -12.90
CA TRP A 201 -19.41 9.19 -12.94
C TRP A 201 -19.99 8.41 -14.11
N ASN A 202 -19.14 7.83 -14.95
CA ASN A 202 -19.60 7.26 -16.23
C ASN A 202 -18.96 5.92 -16.66
N PHE A 203 -18.08 5.29 -15.87
CA PHE A 203 -17.54 3.93 -16.13
C PHE A 203 -16.96 3.69 -17.54
N ASN A 204 -16.75 4.76 -18.34
CA ASN A 204 -16.40 4.69 -19.74
C ASN A 204 -15.06 4.01 -19.98
N VAL A 205 -14.15 4.03 -19.00
CA VAL A 205 -12.88 3.31 -19.08
C VAL A 205 -13.14 1.80 -19.12
N PHE A 206 -14.04 1.29 -18.29
CA PHE A 206 -14.41 -0.12 -18.26
C PHE A 206 -15.21 -0.52 -19.51
N HIS A 207 -16.19 0.31 -19.91
CA HIS A 207 -16.91 0.10 -21.18
C HIS A 207 -15.97 0.00 -22.37
N ASN A 208 -14.95 0.87 -22.45
CA ASN A 208 -13.99 0.84 -23.54
C ASN A 208 -13.06 -0.40 -23.49
N LEU A 209 -12.70 -0.90 -22.31
CA LEU A 209 -11.98 -2.17 -22.20
C LEU A 209 -12.80 -3.36 -22.71
N CYS A 210 -14.09 -3.41 -22.36
CA CYS A 210 -15.02 -4.43 -22.85
C CYS A 210 -15.18 -4.35 -24.37
N ALA A 211 -15.53 -3.17 -24.90
CA ALA A 211 -15.73 -2.95 -26.33
C ALA A 211 -14.50 -3.32 -27.18
N ASP A 212 -13.30 -3.02 -26.69
CA ASP A 212 -12.04 -3.32 -27.37
C ASP A 212 -11.51 -4.74 -27.03
N LYS A 213 -12.25 -5.54 -26.26
CA LYS A 213 -11.87 -6.90 -25.82
C LYS A 213 -10.51 -6.97 -25.13
N LEU A 214 -10.22 -6.00 -24.26
CA LEU A 214 -8.96 -5.89 -23.51
C LEU A 214 -9.08 -6.28 -22.03
N LEU A 215 -10.16 -6.98 -21.64
CA LEU A 215 -10.23 -7.57 -20.30
C LEU A 215 -9.07 -8.59 -20.14
N PRO A 216 -8.34 -8.55 -19.02
CA PRO A 216 -7.32 -9.56 -18.76
C PRO A 216 -7.97 -10.89 -18.39
N ASP A 217 -7.29 -11.99 -18.72
CA ASP A 217 -7.63 -13.35 -18.27
C ASP A 217 -9.02 -13.88 -18.65
N GLY A 218 -9.60 -13.40 -19.75
CA GLY A 218 -10.87 -13.88 -20.28
C GLY A 218 -11.63 -12.80 -21.04
N ASP A 219 -12.86 -13.12 -21.44
CA ASP A 219 -13.78 -12.18 -22.06
C ASP A 219 -14.81 -11.62 -21.06
N GLU A 220 -15.78 -10.87 -21.57
CA GLU A 220 -16.86 -10.31 -20.75
C GLU A 220 -17.70 -11.41 -20.09
N GLU A 221 -17.93 -12.53 -20.77
CA GLU A 221 -18.69 -13.65 -20.23
C GLU A 221 -17.98 -14.27 -19.02
N HIS A 222 -16.66 -14.44 -19.10
CA HIS A 222 -15.85 -14.89 -17.97
C HIS A 222 -15.92 -13.89 -16.79
N PHE A 223 -15.76 -12.59 -17.07
CA PHE A 223 -15.80 -11.58 -16.01
C PHE A 223 -17.16 -11.52 -15.31
N PHE A 224 -18.26 -11.37 -16.04
CA PHE A 224 -19.60 -11.25 -15.46
C PHE A 224 -20.14 -12.58 -14.92
N GLY A 225 -19.77 -13.70 -15.54
CA GLY A 225 -20.24 -15.03 -15.17
C GLY A 225 -19.50 -15.66 -13.99
N GLN A 226 -18.19 -15.40 -13.84
CA GLN A 226 -17.34 -16.08 -12.86
C GLN A 226 -16.69 -15.13 -11.86
N ILE A 227 -16.07 -14.05 -12.32
CA ILE A 227 -15.29 -13.15 -11.44
C ILE A 227 -16.22 -12.26 -10.61
N LEU A 228 -17.12 -11.53 -11.27
CA LEU A 228 -17.97 -10.51 -10.65
C LEU A 228 -18.85 -11.07 -9.51
N PRO A 229 -19.49 -12.26 -9.61
CA PRO A 229 -20.26 -12.83 -8.51
C PRO A 229 -19.43 -13.08 -7.24
N ILE A 230 -18.17 -13.49 -7.41
CA ILE A 230 -17.25 -13.69 -6.28
C ILE A 230 -16.85 -12.33 -5.70
N LEU A 231 -16.57 -11.32 -6.53
CA LEU A 231 -16.32 -9.95 -6.05
C LEU A 231 -17.50 -9.37 -5.27
N CYS A 232 -18.73 -9.56 -5.75
CA CYS A 232 -19.95 -9.18 -5.01
C CYS A 232 -19.99 -9.88 -3.64
N SER A 233 -19.67 -11.17 -3.59
CA SER A 233 -19.61 -11.93 -2.35
C SER A 233 -18.52 -11.42 -1.39
N LEU A 234 -17.32 -11.14 -1.89
CA LEU A 234 -16.24 -10.53 -1.12
C LEU A 234 -16.66 -9.17 -0.56
N ALA A 235 -17.27 -8.32 -1.39
CA ALA A 235 -17.69 -6.97 -0.99
C ALA A 235 -18.73 -6.99 0.14
N LEU A 236 -19.56 -8.03 0.21
CA LEU A 236 -20.57 -8.20 1.26
C LEU A 236 -20.00 -8.65 2.61
N ASN A 237 -18.68 -8.88 2.74
CA ASN A 237 -18.05 -9.42 3.94
C ASN A 237 -16.92 -8.53 4.48
N LEU A 238 -17.29 -7.44 5.17
CA LEU A 238 -16.33 -6.47 5.72
C LEU A 238 -16.12 -6.62 7.24
N PRO A 239 -14.86 -6.64 7.72
CA PRO A 239 -14.56 -6.46 9.14
C PRO A 239 -14.57 -4.97 9.55
N PRO A 240 -14.73 -4.64 10.84
CA PRO A 240 -14.49 -3.29 11.37
C PRO A 240 -13.01 -2.89 11.29
N ILE A 241 -12.72 -1.65 10.84
CA ILE A 241 -11.34 -1.19 10.61
C ILE A 241 -11.11 0.18 11.29
N PRO A 242 -10.16 0.29 12.24
CA PRO A 242 -9.71 1.57 12.79
C PRO A 242 -8.97 2.43 11.77
N LEU A 243 -8.84 3.73 12.03
CA LEU A 243 -8.00 4.64 11.23
C LEU A 243 -6.60 4.75 11.83
N MET A 244 -5.58 4.72 10.97
CA MET A 244 -4.23 5.17 11.29
C MET A 244 -4.14 6.67 11.09
N ARG A 245 -4.10 7.40 12.20
CA ARG A 245 -4.06 8.87 12.26
C ARG A 245 -2.63 9.39 12.25
N SER A 246 -2.45 10.64 11.80
CA SER A 246 -1.17 11.34 11.92
C SER A 246 -0.69 11.40 13.38
N GLY A 247 0.63 11.31 13.57
CA GLY A 247 1.35 11.31 14.85
C GLY A 247 1.26 10.00 15.62
N CYS A 248 0.54 8.99 15.13
CA CYS A 248 0.30 7.74 15.83
C CYS A 248 1.01 6.56 15.14
N ALA A 249 2.17 6.18 15.64
CA ALA A 249 2.89 5.00 15.16
C ALA A 249 2.10 3.71 15.48
N GLN A 250 1.77 2.92 14.46
CA GLN A 250 0.91 1.75 14.59
C GLN A 250 1.06 0.79 13.40
N SER A 251 0.89 -0.52 13.65
CA SER A 251 0.85 -1.58 12.65
C SER A 251 -0.51 -2.26 12.59
N PHE A 252 -1.01 -2.50 11.38
CA PHE A 252 -2.19 -3.35 11.10
C PHE A 252 -1.79 -4.53 10.23
N THR A 253 -2.24 -5.72 10.59
CA THR A 253 -1.96 -6.96 9.86
C THR A 253 -3.27 -7.62 9.43
N PHE A 254 -3.44 -7.75 8.11
CA PHE A 254 -4.62 -8.31 7.46
C PHE A 254 -4.24 -9.56 6.67
N SER A 255 -5.18 -10.50 6.52
CA SER A 255 -5.02 -11.51 5.47
C SER A 255 -5.24 -10.89 4.09
N GLN A 256 -4.60 -11.45 3.06
CA GLN A 256 -4.80 -11.00 1.67
C GLN A 256 -6.27 -11.12 1.24
N LEU A 257 -7.01 -12.10 1.78
CA LEU A 257 -8.46 -12.25 1.53
C LEU A 257 -9.28 -11.07 2.09
N GLN A 258 -8.93 -10.55 3.27
CA GLN A 258 -9.57 -9.36 3.81
C GLN A 258 -9.29 -8.14 2.94
N ILE A 259 -8.05 -8.01 2.45
CA ILE A 259 -7.67 -6.94 1.52
C ILE A 259 -8.48 -7.03 0.23
N ALA A 260 -8.64 -8.23 -0.34
CA ALA A 260 -9.48 -8.44 -1.52
C ALA A 260 -10.93 -8.00 -1.30
N SER A 261 -11.51 -8.25 -0.12
CA SER A 261 -12.84 -7.73 0.26
C SER A 261 -12.90 -6.20 0.32
N LEU A 262 -11.85 -5.55 0.85
CA LEU A 262 -11.76 -4.08 0.91
C LEU A 262 -11.67 -3.48 -0.48
N LEU A 263 -10.85 -4.08 -1.36
CA LEU A 263 -10.69 -3.59 -2.73
C LEU A 263 -11.92 -3.89 -3.60
N ALA A 264 -12.64 -4.98 -3.35
CA ALA A 264 -13.95 -5.21 -3.99
C ALA A 264 -14.94 -4.10 -3.61
N ASN A 265 -14.99 -3.69 -2.34
CA ASN A 265 -15.79 -2.54 -1.90
C ASN A 265 -15.37 -1.22 -2.55
N ALA A 266 -14.06 -1.01 -2.71
CA ALA A 266 -13.51 0.15 -3.41
C ALA A 266 -13.92 0.18 -4.90
N PHE A 267 -13.87 -0.96 -5.59
CA PHE A 267 -14.32 -1.14 -6.97
C PHE A 267 -15.80 -0.79 -7.13
N PHE A 268 -16.66 -1.32 -6.26
CA PHE A 268 -18.10 -1.00 -6.22
C PHE A 268 -18.41 0.38 -5.62
N CYS A 269 -17.41 1.16 -5.23
CA CYS A 269 -17.57 2.52 -4.70
C CYS A 269 -18.53 2.60 -3.48
N THR A 270 -18.45 1.62 -2.58
CA THR A 270 -19.39 1.50 -1.46
C THR A 270 -19.05 2.40 -0.28
N PHE A 271 -17.77 2.74 -0.06
CA PHE A 271 -17.33 3.47 1.13
C PHE A 271 -18.00 4.85 1.26
N PRO A 272 -18.86 5.08 2.27
CA PRO A 272 -19.52 6.37 2.49
C PRO A 272 -18.55 7.45 2.93
N ARG A 273 -18.92 8.72 2.71
CA ARG A 273 -18.13 9.92 3.08
C ARG A 273 -16.75 10.04 2.40
N ARG A 274 -16.42 9.15 1.46
CA ARG A 274 -15.15 9.14 0.71
C ARG A 274 -15.20 9.72 -0.71
N ASN A 275 -16.33 10.31 -1.08
CA ASN A 275 -16.56 10.83 -2.45
C ASN A 275 -16.59 12.38 -2.52
N SER A 276 -16.48 13.06 -1.38
CA SER A 276 -16.49 14.52 -1.32
C SER A 276 -15.07 15.07 -1.36
N LEU A 277 -14.80 15.98 -2.29
CA LEU A 277 -13.49 16.62 -2.49
C LEU A 277 -13.34 17.94 -1.71
N GLY A 278 -14.35 18.34 -0.93
CA GLY A 278 -14.32 19.60 -0.18
C GLY A 278 -13.32 19.53 0.97
N ARG A 279 -12.57 20.61 1.20
CA ARG A 279 -11.58 20.72 2.29
C ARG A 279 -12.16 20.51 3.69
N THR A 280 -13.46 20.72 3.85
CA THR A 280 -14.20 20.53 5.12
C THR A 280 -14.83 19.14 5.25
N SER A 281 -14.62 18.24 4.28
CA SER A 281 -15.14 16.87 4.34
C SER A 281 -14.45 16.09 5.45
N GLU A 282 -15.18 15.20 6.13
CA GLU A 282 -14.69 14.38 7.24
C GLU A 282 -13.37 13.65 6.94
N PHE A 283 -13.21 13.18 5.69
CA PHE A 283 -12.04 12.43 5.21
C PHE A 283 -11.15 13.25 4.24
N ALA A 284 -11.17 14.58 4.31
CA ALA A 284 -10.35 15.44 3.44
C ALA A 284 -8.82 15.20 3.58
N ASN A 285 -8.39 14.68 4.74
CA ASN A 285 -7.00 14.32 5.01
C ASN A 285 -6.66 12.86 4.67
N PHE A 286 -7.58 12.11 4.07
CA PHE A 286 -7.34 10.73 3.66
C PHE A 286 -7.28 10.63 2.13
N PRO A 287 -6.51 9.68 1.57
CA PRO A 287 -6.48 9.45 0.12
C PRO A 287 -7.87 9.07 -0.43
N ALA A 288 -8.01 9.13 -1.75
CA ALA A 288 -9.17 8.54 -2.42
C ALA A 288 -9.12 7.00 -2.30
N ILE A 289 -10.29 6.36 -2.21
CA ILE A 289 -10.37 4.89 -2.16
C ILE A 289 -11.40 4.31 -3.14
N ASN A 290 -12.52 4.98 -3.40
CA ASN A 290 -13.51 4.49 -4.36
C ASN A 290 -13.02 4.67 -5.80
N PHE A 291 -13.23 3.68 -6.66
CA PHE A 291 -12.65 3.63 -8.01
C PHE A 291 -13.35 4.50 -9.05
N SER A 292 -14.39 5.26 -8.66
CA SER A 292 -15.24 5.99 -9.58
C SER A 292 -14.49 6.94 -10.51
N SER A 293 -13.47 7.64 -9.99
CA SER A 293 -12.61 8.52 -10.79
C SER A 293 -11.75 7.73 -11.79
N LEU A 294 -11.19 6.58 -11.39
CA LEU A 294 -10.40 5.72 -12.26
C LEU A 294 -11.24 5.14 -13.40
N LEU A 295 -12.49 4.77 -13.11
CA LEU A 295 -13.40 4.18 -14.08
C LEU A 295 -14.05 5.21 -15.01
N SER A 296 -14.00 6.51 -14.67
CA SER A 296 -14.64 7.57 -15.44
C SER A 296 -13.66 8.31 -16.37
N VAL A 297 -14.20 8.75 -17.51
CA VAL A 297 -13.54 9.69 -18.42
C VAL A 297 -14.25 11.05 -18.29
N PRO A 298 -13.53 12.19 -18.26
CA PRO A 298 -14.18 13.50 -18.26
C PRO A 298 -15.15 13.65 -19.45
N HIS A 299 -16.33 14.24 -19.24
CA HIS A 299 -17.36 14.44 -20.28
C HIS A 299 -16.98 15.43 -21.40
N ARG A 300 -15.75 15.99 -21.39
CA ARG A 300 -15.27 16.83 -22.49
C ARG A 300 -14.86 15.92 -23.65
N HIS A 301 -15.18 16.31 -24.88
CA HIS A 301 -14.86 15.52 -26.07
C HIS A 301 -13.38 15.06 -26.05
N PRO A 302 -13.09 13.77 -26.33
CA PRO A 302 -11.74 13.24 -26.35
C PRO A 302 -10.92 13.68 -27.58
N SER A 303 -11.21 14.87 -28.14
CA SER A 303 -10.58 15.39 -29.36
C SER A 303 -9.20 16.03 -29.13
N SER A 304 -8.61 15.85 -27.95
CA SER A 304 -7.24 16.30 -27.66
C SER A 304 -6.36 15.12 -27.26
N ASP A 305 -5.09 15.16 -27.67
CA ASP A 305 -4.08 14.14 -27.34
C ASP A 305 -4.01 13.86 -25.83
N SER A 306 -4.21 14.89 -25.01
CA SER A 306 -4.24 14.77 -23.55
C SER A 306 -5.38 13.88 -23.02
N SER A 307 -6.57 13.95 -23.64
CA SER A 307 -7.71 13.12 -23.23
C SER A 307 -7.49 11.66 -23.61
N ILE A 308 -6.85 11.42 -24.76
CA ILE A 308 -6.50 10.07 -25.24
C ILE A 308 -5.45 9.45 -24.33
N SER A 309 -4.42 10.21 -23.93
CA SER A 309 -3.38 9.70 -23.02
C SER A 309 -3.93 9.39 -21.62
N VAL A 310 -4.87 10.20 -21.12
CA VAL A 310 -5.56 9.92 -19.84
C VAL A 310 -6.38 8.64 -19.92
N LEU A 311 -7.16 8.43 -20.99
CA LEU A 311 -7.92 7.20 -21.19
C LEU A 311 -6.98 6.00 -21.27
N SER A 312 -5.91 6.09 -22.08
CA SER A 312 -4.92 5.01 -22.23
C SER A 312 -4.31 4.60 -20.88
N ARG A 313 -3.83 5.55 -20.08
CA ARG A 313 -3.32 5.26 -18.72
C ARG A 313 -4.36 4.59 -17.84
N LYS A 314 -5.59 5.13 -17.80
CA LYS A 314 -6.66 4.59 -16.96
C LYS A 314 -7.03 3.15 -17.37
N ARG A 315 -7.09 2.85 -18.67
CA ARG A 315 -7.35 1.50 -19.18
C ARG A 315 -6.34 0.49 -18.66
N GLU A 316 -5.05 0.79 -18.80
CA GLU A 316 -3.97 -0.13 -18.42
C GLU A 316 -3.92 -0.34 -16.91
N LYS A 317 -4.17 0.71 -16.12
CA LYS A 317 -4.34 0.59 -14.67
C LYS A 317 -5.53 -0.29 -14.30
N VAL A 318 -6.67 -0.12 -14.96
CA VAL A 318 -7.85 -0.97 -14.74
C VAL A 318 -7.56 -2.42 -15.15
N ARG A 319 -6.79 -2.68 -16.22
CA ARG A 319 -6.34 -4.04 -16.58
C ARG A 319 -5.55 -4.69 -15.45
N CYS A 320 -4.57 -4.00 -14.86
CA CYS A 320 -3.83 -4.53 -13.72
C CYS A 320 -4.76 -4.90 -12.54
N LEU A 321 -5.72 -4.03 -12.20
CA LEU A 321 -6.65 -4.26 -11.09
C LEU A 321 -7.66 -5.39 -11.37
N LEU A 322 -8.12 -5.51 -12.62
CA LEU A 322 -8.99 -6.62 -13.03
C LEU A 322 -8.23 -7.95 -13.02
N HIS A 323 -6.96 -7.96 -13.42
CA HIS A 323 -6.10 -9.13 -13.32
C HIS A 323 -5.89 -9.56 -11.86
N TYR A 324 -5.67 -8.61 -10.95
CA TYR A 324 -5.68 -8.88 -9.51
C TYR A 324 -6.98 -9.53 -9.04
N PHE A 325 -8.12 -8.97 -9.42
CA PHE A 325 -9.42 -9.53 -9.07
C PHE A 325 -9.63 -10.93 -9.67
N HIS A 326 -9.18 -11.19 -10.89
CA HIS A 326 -9.16 -12.53 -11.45
C HIS A 326 -8.34 -13.48 -10.56
N ARG A 327 -7.07 -13.14 -10.27
CA ARG A 327 -6.16 -13.98 -9.45
C ARG A 327 -6.75 -14.34 -8.08
N VAL A 328 -7.26 -13.37 -7.33
CA VAL A 328 -7.79 -13.59 -5.97
C VAL A 328 -9.17 -14.26 -5.95
N THR A 329 -9.87 -14.35 -7.09
CA THR A 329 -11.13 -15.08 -7.22
C THR A 329 -10.96 -16.48 -7.80
N GLN A 330 -9.83 -16.76 -8.46
CA GLN A 330 -9.48 -18.10 -8.93
C GLN A 330 -8.83 -18.95 -7.83
N THR A 331 -7.91 -18.35 -7.06
CA THR A 331 -7.22 -19.03 -5.96
C THR A 331 -7.36 -18.19 -4.70
N LEU A 332 -7.86 -18.81 -3.64
CA LEU A 332 -8.08 -18.12 -2.38
C LEU A 332 -6.73 -17.61 -1.82
N PRO A 333 -6.56 -16.29 -1.59
CA PRO A 333 -5.30 -15.75 -1.10
C PRO A 333 -4.98 -16.29 0.30
N ALA A 334 -3.75 -16.78 0.46
CA ALA A 334 -3.28 -17.48 1.66
C ALA A 334 -2.25 -16.71 2.48
N GLY A 335 -1.91 -15.49 2.07
CA GLY A 335 -0.93 -14.69 2.74
C GLY A 335 -1.50 -13.65 3.69
N VAL A 336 -0.55 -12.90 4.22
CA VAL A 336 -0.76 -11.80 5.16
C VAL A 336 -0.01 -10.57 4.66
N VAL A 337 -0.53 -9.38 4.96
CA VAL A 337 0.13 -8.09 4.72
C VAL A 337 0.09 -7.25 5.99
N THR A 338 1.22 -6.63 6.32
CA THR A 338 1.35 -5.70 7.46
C THR A 338 1.59 -4.29 6.95
N TYR A 339 0.78 -3.34 7.39
CA TYR A 339 0.92 -1.91 7.15
C TYR A 339 1.37 -1.25 8.44
N THR A 340 2.47 -0.51 8.43
CA THR A 340 3.03 0.16 9.60
C THR A 340 3.21 1.64 9.32
N ARG A 341 2.44 2.49 10.03
CA ARG A 341 2.71 3.92 10.06
C ARG A 341 3.85 4.19 11.03
N ARG A 342 4.88 4.89 10.56
CA ARG A 342 6.04 5.31 11.34
C ARG A 342 5.95 6.80 11.64
N HIS A 343 6.46 7.19 12.80
CA HIS A 343 6.53 8.59 13.23
C HIS A 343 7.87 8.80 13.93
N LEU A 344 8.69 9.66 13.37
CA LEU A 344 10.03 9.96 13.85
C LEU A 344 9.98 10.85 15.11
N GLY A 345 9.17 11.90 15.10
CA GLY A 345 8.97 12.79 16.25
C GLY A 345 10.29 13.27 16.87
N ALA A 346 10.47 13.07 18.18
CA ALA A 346 11.68 13.48 18.90
C ALA A 346 12.91 12.57 18.68
N GLN A 347 12.78 11.49 17.89
CA GLN A 347 13.87 10.54 17.61
C GLN A 347 14.73 10.94 16.40
N VAL A 348 14.62 12.20 15.96
CA VAL A 348 15.46 12.77 14.91
C VAL A 348 16.94 12.75 15.36
N PRO A 349 17.87 12.24 14.53
CA PRO A 349 19.30 12.30 14.82
C PRO A 349 19.81 13.74 14.92
N ASN A 350 20.81 13.98 15.78
CA ASN A 350 21.58 15.22 15.70
C ASN A 350 22.55 15.13 14.51
N TRP A 351 22.07 15.53 13.33
CA TRP A 351 22.83 15.38 12.08
C TRP A 351 24.19 16.05 12.12
N ALA A 352 24.31 17.23 12.75
CA ALA A 352 25.56 17.98 12.83
C ALA A 352 26.66 17.29 13.65
N GLU A 353 26.28 16.43 14.59
CA GLU A 353 27.18 15.70 15.49
C GLU A 353 27.31 14.21 15.13
N SER A 354 26.70 13.78 14.01
CA SER A 354 26.79 12.38 13.61
C SER A 354 28.21 11.99 13.25
N VAL A 355 28.71 10.95 13.92
CA VAL A 355 30.04 10.36 13.71
C VAL A 355 30.02 9.19 12.72
N CYS A 356 28.86 8.80 12.20
CA CYS A 356 28.74 7.73 11.21
C CYS A 356 29.42 8.18 9.91
N SER A 357 30.31 7.36 9.36
CA SER A 357 31.18 7.73 8.24
C SER A 357 30.85 6.97 6.97
N PHE A 358 31.08 7.61 5.82
CA PHE A 358 30.69 7.08 4.52
C PHE A 358 31.45 5.81 4.09
N ASP A 359 32.58 5.47 4.71
CA ASP A 359 33.26 4.17 4.53
C ASP A 359 32.44 2.98 5.09
N GLN A 360 31.38 3.25 5.85
CA GLN A 360 30.43 2.25 6.32
C GLN A 360 29.30 1.97 5.32
N LEU A 361 29.07 2.88 4.35
CA LEU A 361 28.03 2.69 3.35
C LEU A 361 28.50 1.70 2.29
N ARG A 362 27.72 0.64 2.10
CA ARG A 362 27.86 -0.26 0.96
C ARG A 362 26.87 0.13 -0.11
N ILE A 363 27.29 0.19 -1.38
CA ILE A 363 26.46 0.72 -2.45
C ILE A 363 26.47 -0.18 -3.69
N HIS A 364 25.31 -0.28 -4.34
CA HIS A 364 25.09 -0.77 -5.68
C HIS A 364 24.44 0.35 -6.49
N ILE A 365 25.03 0.76 -7.61
CA ILE A 365 24.46 1.77 -8.50
C ILE A 365 24.28 1.14 -9.88
N SER A 366 23.08 1.28 -10.45
CA SER A 366 22.77 0.70 -11.76
C SER A 366 21.97 1.67 -12.62
N SER A 367 22.34 1.81 -13.89
CA SER A 367 21.52 2.52 -14.89
C SER A 367 20.40 1.66 -15.45
N THR A 368 20.50 0.35 -15.30
CA THR A 368 19.49 -0.61 -15.76
C THR A 368 18.72 -1.23 -14.60
N GLY A 369 17.55 -1.76 -14.90
CA GLY A 369 16.66 -2.37 -13.90
C GLY A 369 15.83 -1.34 -13.14
N THR A 370 15.03 -1.85 -12.22
CA THR A 370 14.02 -1.11 -11.48
C THR A 370 14.08 -1.42 -9.98
N ILE A 371 13.39 -0.60 -9.18
CA ILE A 371 13.29 -0.81 -7.73
C ILE A 371 12.58 -2.13 -7.42
N GLU A 372 11.56 -2.48 -8.20
CA GLU A 372 10.78 -3.69 -8.06
C GLU A 372 11.63 -4.94 -8.33
N GLU A 373 12.51 -4.88 -9.33
CA GLU A 373 13.45 -5.94 -9.71
C GLU A 373 14.60 -6.14 -8.71
N ALA A 374 14.79 -5.23 -7.75
CA ALA A 374 15.71 -5.46 -6.63
C ALA A 374 15.31 -6.72 -5.83
N GLY A 375 14.04 -7.14 -5.94
CA GLY A 375 13.56 -8.43 -5.48
C GLY A 375 13.38 -8.52 -3.97
N SER A 376 13.24 -9.76 -3.49
CA SER A 376 13.00 -10.04 -2.07
C SER A 376 14.14 -9.55 -1.18
N ASP A 377 13.82 -9.38 0.11
CA ASP A 377 14.78 -9.00 1.16
C ASP A 377 15.46 -7.65 0.88
N THR A 378 14.72 -6.75 0.21
CA THR A 378 15.07 -5.33 0.02
C THR A 378 13.95 -4.44 0.54
N LEU A 379 14.31 -3.23 0.97
CA LEU A 379 13.41 -2.15 1.35
C LEU A 379 13.19 -1.28 0.10
N GLN A 380 12.10 -1.53 -0.62
CA GLN A 380 11.80 -0.90 -1.90
C GLN A 380 11.11 0.44 -1.68
N VAL A 381 11.71 1.53 -2.17
CA VAL A 381 11.17 2.88 -1.97
C VAL A 381 10.04 3.16 -2.96
N ASP A 382 8.89 3.53 -2.41
CA ASP A 382 7.79 4.19 -3.12
C ASP A 382 7.99 5.72 -3.04
N PHE A 383 8.12 6.37 -4.21
CA PHE A 383 8.24 7.81 -4.37
C PHE A 383 6.89 8.49 -4.16
N ALA A 384 6.40 8.37 -2.93
CA ALA A 384 5.02 8.55 -2.60
C ALA A 384 4.55 10.01 -2.72
N ASN A 385 3.25 10.18 -2.89
CA ASN A 385 2.57 11.38 -2.47
C ASN A 385 2.27 11.29 -0.97
N ARG A 386 2.22 12.44 -0.28
CA ARG A 386 1.82 12.46 1.14
C ARG A 386 0.42 11.90 1.36
N TYR A 387 -0.44 11.92 0.35
CA TYR A 387 -1.64 11.09 0.29
C TYR A 387 -1.29 9.82 -0.49
N LEU A 388 -1.06 8.71 0.22
CA LEU A 388 -0.62 7.44 -0.37
C LEU A 388 -1.41 7.05 -1.62
N GLY A 389 -0.68 6.54 -2.61
CA GLY A 389 -1.18 6.14 -3.92
C GLY A 389 -1.37 7.32 -4.88
N GLY A 390 -1.18 8.58 -4.42
CA GLY A 390 -1.21 9.76 -5.27
C GLY A 390 -2.40 9.81 -6.23
N GLY A 391 -2.11 9.77 -7.52
CA GLY A 391 -3.09 9.78 -8.61
C GLY A 391 -3.54 8.40 -9.08
N VAL A 392 -3.31 7.31 -8.35
CA VAL A 392 -3.53 5.92 -8.82
C VAL A 392 -4.99 5.68 -9.21
N LEU A 393 -5.94 6.17 -8.40
CA LEU A 393 -7.37 6.12 -8.70
C LEU A 393 -7.87 7.31 -9.56
N ASN A 394 -6.95 7.99 -10.25
CA ASN A 394 -7.25 9.05 -11.21
C ASN A 394 -6.34 8.97 -12.44
N SER A 395 -5.60 10.03 -12.79
CA SER A 395 -4.76 10.12 -13.99
C SER A 395 -3.27 9.89 -13.73
N GLY A 396 -2.83 9.83 -12.47
CA GLY A 396 -1.43 9.54 -12.13
C GLY A 396 -1.01 8.18 -12.68
N CYS A 397 0.22 8.08 -13.16
CA CYS A 397 0.77 6.86 -13.77
C CYS A 397 2.30 6.91 -13.80
N VAL A 398 2.90 7.46 -12.75
CA VAL A 398 4.36 7.46 -12.54
C VAL A 398 4.71 6.36 -11.54
N GLN A 399 5.90 6.39 -10.93
CA GLN A 399 6.42 5.29 -10.13
C GLN A 399 5.46 4.80 -9.01
N GLU A 400 4.94 5.69 -8.15
CA GLU A 400 3.98 5.32 -7.09
C GLU A 400 2.73 4.63 -7.67
N GLU A 401 2.07 5.25 -8.66
CA GLU A 401 0.83 4.70 -9.18
C GLU A 401 1.03 3.38 -9.92
N ILE A 402 2.16 3.22 -10.63
CA ILE A 402 2.53 1.98 -11.30
C ILE A 402 2.74 0.90 -10.24
N MET A 403 3.53 1.15 -9.20
CA MET A 403 3.75 0.19 -8.10
C MET A 403 2.42 -0.25 -7.48
N PHE A 404 1.51 0.70 -7.21
CA PHE A 404 0.21 0.40 -6.61
C PHE A 404 -0.70 -0.45 -7.50
N VAL A 405 -0.64 -0.31 -8.84
CA VAL A 405 -1.47 -1.18 -9.71
C VAL A 405 -0.82 -2.54 -9.99
N LEU A 406 0.51 -2.64 -9.93
CA LEU A 406 1.20 -3.94 -10.01
C LEU A 406 1.08 -4.74 -8.70
N ARG A 407 0.94 -4.04 -7.56
CA ARG A 407 0.73 -4.60 -6.21
C ARG A 407 -0.53 -4.01 -5.55
N PRO A 408 -1.74 -4.36 -6.02
CA PRO A 408 -3.00 -3.69 -5.62
C PRO A 408 -3.30 -3.71 -4.13
N GLU A 409 -2.71 -4.62 -3.36
CA GLU A 409 -2.86 -4.67 -1.91
C GLU A 409 -2.35 -3.40 -1.21
N LEU A 410 -1.46 -2.61 -1.84
CA LEU A 410 -1.07 -1.28 -1.37
C LEU A 410 -2.25 -0.30 -1.29
N LEU A 411 -3.25 -0.42 -2.18
CA LEU A 411 -4.44 0.45 -2.20
C LEU A 411 -5.28 0.34 -0.93
N ALA A 412 -5.19 -0.75 -0.17
CA ALA A 412 -5.93 -0.88 1.08
C ALA A 412 -5.49 0.18 2.10
N ALA A 413 -4.22 0.61 2.09
CA ALA A 413 -3.71 1.67 2.96
C ALA A 413 -4.48 2.99 2.76
N CYS A 414 -4.88 3.31 1.52
CA CYS A 414 -5.67 4.50 1.18
C CYS A 414 -7.03 4.56 1.90
N LEU A 415 -7.55 3.40 2.35
CA LEU A 415 -8.81 3.34 3.10
C LEU A 415 -8.65 3.86 4.53
N PHE A 416 -7.60 3.47 5.22
CA PHE A 416 -7.49 3.65 6.68
C PHE A 416 -6.33 4.53 7.12
N MET A 417 -5.44 4.96 6.22
CA MET A 417 -4.28 5.75 6.57
C MET A 417 -4.45 7.23 6.21
N GLU A 418 -4.31 8.10 7.21
CA GLU A 418 -4.29 9.55 7.02
C GLU A 418 -3.04 9.97 6.24
N ARG A 419 -3.09 11.11 5.55
CA ARG A 419 -1.92 11.70 4.88
C ARG A 419 -0.70 11.76 5.79
N LEU A 420 0.49 11.68 5.21
CA LEU A 420 1.76 11.76 5.93
C LEU A 420 2.11 13.22 6.25
N ASP A 421 2.54 13.44 7.49
CA ASP A 421 3.26 14.64 7.90
C ASP A 421 4.78 14.47 7.70
N ASP A 422 5.55 15.54 7.89
CA ASP A 422 6.93 15.63 7.44
C ASP A 422 7.89 14.65 8.14
N ASP A 423 7.49 14.10 9.28
CA ASP A 423 8.26 13.18 10.10
C ASP A 423 7.67 11.75 10.12
N GLU A 424 6.82 11.42 9.14
CA GLU A 424 6.15 10.13 9.05
C GLU A 424 6.45 9.38 7.75
N THR A 425 6.50 8.06 7.81
CA THR A 425 6.57 7.19 6.62
C THR A 425 5.67 5.98 6.82
N VAL A 426 5.54 5.16 5.78
CA VAL A 426 4.73 3.93 5.85
C VAL A 426 5.56 2.79 5.35
N ILE A 427 5.57 1.70 6.11
CA ILE A 427 6.13 0.43 5.68
C ILE A 427 4.98 -0.53 5.38
N VAL A 428 5.01 -1.17 4.22
CA VAL A 428 4.09 -2.25 3.87
C VAL A 428 4.90 -3.51 3.56
N GLU A 429 4.62 -4.57 4.31
CA GLU A 429 5.32 -5.86 4.21
C GLU A 429 4.34 -6.95 3.80
N GLY A 430 4.74 -7.79 2.84
CA GLY A 430 3.96 -8.95 2.44
C GLY A 430 3.09 -8.77 1.20
N VAL A 431 3.09 -7.58 0.59
CA VAL A 431 2.32 -7.33 -0.63
C VAL A 431 2.79 -8.22 -1.76
N GLU A 432 1.85 -8.82 -2.46
CA GLU A 432 2.09 -9.62 -3.66
C GLU A 432 2.10 -8.72 -4.90
N GLN A 433 3.06 -8.93 -5.78
CA GLN A 433 2.97 -8.45 -7.15
C GLN A 433 2.13 -9.40 -8.00
N TYR A 434 1.11 -8.84 -8.65
CA TYR A 434 0.18 -9.60 -9.49
C TYR A 434 0.45 -9.41 -10.97
N SER A 435 1.06 -8.30 -11.37
CA SER A 435 1.26 -7.99 -12.78
C SER A 435 2.69 -7.57 -13.07
N THR A 436 3.10 -7.80 -14.31
CA THR A 436 4.24 -7.16 -14.95
C THR A 436 3.74 -6.09 -15.91
N SER A 437 4.61 -5.14 -16.25
CA SER A 437 4.31 -4.06 -17.18
C SER A 437 5.55 -3.65 -17.97
N HIS A 438 5.34 -2.85 -19.00
CA HIS A 438 6.39 -2.08 -19.65
C HIS A 438 5.94 -0.63 -19.85
N GLY A 439 6.90 0.25 -20.12
CA GLY A 439 6.64 1.68 -20.25
C GLY A 439 6.35 2.38 -18.91
N TYR A 440 6.12 3.68 -18.99
CA TYR A 440 6.01 4.62 -17.90
C TYR A 440 5.12 5.82 -18.31
N ALA A 441 4.35 6.39 -17.39
CA ALA A 441 3.42 7.48 -17.71
C ALA A 441 2.50 7.13 -18.90
N ASP A 442 2.50 7.92 -19.96
CA ASP A 442 1.55 7.77 -21.08
C ASP A 442 1.76 6.48 -21.91
N ASN A 443 2.96 5.88 -21.87
CA ASN A 443 3.25 4.62 -22.57
C ASN A 443 3.25 3.38 -21.64
N PHE A 444 2.81 3.52 -20.37
CA PHE A 444 2.61 2.40 -19.46
C PHE A 444 1.61 1.40 -20.04
N ARG A 445 1.96 0.11 -20.07
CA ARG A 445 1.08 -0.99 -20.52
C ARG A 445 1.18 -2.16 -19.56
N TRP A 446 0.03 -2.75 -19.24
CA TRP A 446 -0.01 -4.05 -18.59
C TRP A 446 0.55 -5.11 -19.54
N ALA A 447 1.42 -5.98 -19.04
CA ALA A 447 2.10 -6.99 -19.85
C ALA A 447 1.57 -8.40 -19.57
N ALA A 448 1.73 -8.91 -18.35
CA ALA A 448 1.41 -10.30 -18.03
C ALA A 448 1.22 -10.54 -16.51
N ASP A 449 0.78 -11.76 -16.17
CA ASP A 449 0.75 -12.32 -14.81
C ASP A 449 2.14 -12.28 -14.16
N TYR A 450 2.19 -12.02 -12.85
CA TYR A 450 3.39 -12.21 -12.02
C TYR A 450 3.10 -13.16 -10.86
N ARG A 451 4.02 -14.10 -10.61
CA ARG A 451 3.88 -15.12 -9.57
C ARG A 451 5.11 -15.09 -8.66
N GLU A 452 4.96 -14.53 -7.47
CA GLU A 452 6.02 -14.45 -6.45
C GLU A 452 6.75 -15.78 -6.23
N SER A 453 6.00 -16.88 -6.11
CA SER A 453 6.58 -18.22 -5.93
C SER A 453 7.43 -18.69 -7.11
N GLN A 454 7.07 -18.32 -8.34
CA GLN A 454 7.84 -18.68 -9.54
C GLN A 454 9.09 -17.81 -9.69
N ALA A 455 9.05 -16.59 -9.16
CA ALA A 455 10.21 -15.70 -9.06
C ALA A 455 11.16 -16.07 -7.90
N GLY A 456 10.90 -17.16 -7.17
CA GLY A 456 11.73 -17.62 -6.07
C GLY A 456 11.53 -16.87 -4.75
N ASN A 457 10.54 -15.96 -4.68
CA ASN A 457 10.20 -15.29 -3.43
C ASN A 457 9.57 -16.29 -2.46
N GLN A 458 9.79 -16.06 -1.17
CA GLN A 458 9.32 -16.93 -0.10
C GLN A 458 8.44 -16.14 0.87
N ARG A 459 7.61 -16.87 1.63
CA ARG A 459 6.87 -16.29 2.74
C ARG A 459 7.69 -16.35 4.02
N ASP A 460 7.59 -15.32 4.85
CA ASP A 460 8.16 -15.28 6.19
C ASP A 460 7.32 -16.08 7.21
N GLU A 461 7.75 -16.09 8.48
CA GLU A 461 7.09 -16.83 9.56
C GLU A 461 5.65 -16.34 9.85
N TRP A 462 5.26 -15.17 9.37
CA TRP A 462 3.90 -14.63 9.49
C TRP A 462 3.04 -14.88 8.25
N GLY A 463 3.59 -15.55 7.22
CA GLY A 463 2.90 -15.81 5.96
C GLY A 463 2.94 -14.64 4.98
N ARG A 464 3.83 -13.66 5.18
CA ARG A 464 3.99 -12.49 4.31
C ARG A 464 5.03 -12.77 3.24
N TRP A 465 4.81 -12.38 1.98
CA TRP A 465 5.90 -12.38 1.00
C TRP A 465 7.08 -11.53 1.50
N ARG A 466 8.33 -11.91 1.19
CA ARG A 466 9.53 -11.14 1.57
C ARG A 466 9.73 -9.88 0.73
N THR A 467 8.63 -9.16 0.51
CA THR A 467 8.54 -7.89 -0.18
C THR A 467 8.26 -6.82 0.86
N THR A 468 9.13 -5.81 0.95
CA THR A 468 8.95 -4.66 1.85
C THR A 468 8.98 -3.38 1.04
N VAL A 469 7.91 -2.60 1.13
CA VAL A 469 7.79 -1.28 0.51
C VAL A 469 7.85 -0.21 1.59
N VAL A 470 8.58 0.88 1.35
CA VAL A 470 8.53 2.10 2.16
C VAL A 470 8.02 3.27 1.34
N ALA A 471 6.85 3.79 1.71
CA ALA A 471 6.29 5.00 1.12
C ALA A 471 6.80 6.23 1.87
N MET A 472 7.50 7.09 1.16
CA MET A 472 8.03 8.35 1.68
C MET A 472 7.85 9.48 0.66
N ASP A 473 7.19 10.56 1.08
CA ASP A 473 6.86 11.68 0.21
C ASP A 473 7.98 12.73 0.17
N ALA A 474 8.46 13.09 -1.02
CA ALA A 474 9.38 14.21 -1.20
C ALA A 474 8.65 15.56 -1.17
N LEU A 475 9.37 16.66 -0.94
CA LEU A 475 8.81 17.99 -1.15
C LEU A 475 8.65 18.26 -2.65
N TYR A 476 7.58 18.97 -2.99
CA TYR A 476 7.40 19.57 -4.31
C TYR A 476 8.08 20.95 -4.32
N PHE A 477 8.92 21.22 -5.32
CA PHE A 477 9.62 22.51 -5.44
C PHE A 477 9.12 23.31 -6.64
N ASP A 478 8.44 24.44 -6.36
CA ASP A 478 8.06 25.42 -7.39
C ASP A 478 9.28 26.12 -8.02
N SER A 479 10.32 26.34 -7.22
CA SER A 479 11.59 26.93 -7.65
C SER A 479 12.75 26.00 -7.28
N SER A 480 13.70 25.84 -8.20
CA SER A 480 14.86 24.96 -8.06
C SER A 480 15.76 25.33 -6.88
N GLU A 481 15.74 26.58 -6.44
CA GLU A 481 16.63 27.09 -5.40
C GLU A 481 16.17 26.71 -3.99
N ALA A 482 14.86 26.55 -3.80
CA ALA A 482 14.25 26.33 -2.49
C ALA A 482 14.67 24.99 -1.84
N GLN A 483 15.10 24.01 -2.65
CA GLN A 483 15.56 22.70 -2.14
C GLN A 483 16.92 22.74 -1.46
N TYR A 484 17.77 23.72 -1.80
CA TYR A 484 19.10 23.89 -1.20
C TYR A 484 19.04 24.62 0.15
N LEU A 485 17.87 25.11 0.57
CA LEU A 485 17.70 25.71 1.89
C LEU A 485 17.88 24.64 2.98
N PRO A 486 18.59 24.93 4.09
CA PRO A 486 18.86 23.94 5.14
C PRO A 486 17.61 23.28 5.71
N LYS A 487 16.51 24.01 5.83
CA LYS A 487 15.21 23.46 6.28
C LYS A 487 14.64 22.39 5.33
N SER A 488 14.85 22.57 4.03
CA SER A 488 14.38 21.65 2.99
C SER A 488 15.24 20.39 3.00
N ILE A 489 16.56 20.55 3.06
CA ILE A 489 17.50 19.42 3.17
C ILE A 489 17.23 18.63 4.46
N LEU A 490 17.06 19.29 5.61
CA LEU A 490 16.73 18.66 6.89
C LEU A 490 15.44 17.83 6.79
N ARG A 491 14.39 18.40 6.19
CA ARG A 491 13.10 17.74 6.04
C ARG A 491 13.25 16.45 5.23
N GLU A 492 13.91 16.52 4.07
CA GLU A 492 14.08 15.35 3.19
C GLU A 492 14.99 14.29 3.84
N LEU A 493 16.03 14.70 4.56
CA LEU A 493 16.92 13.81 5.30
C LEU A 493 16.18 13.08 6.43
N ASN A 494 15.38 13.81 7.22
CA ASN A 494 14.53 13.24 8.26
C ASN A 494 13.50 12.25 7.69
N LYS A 495 12.87 12.61 6.56
CA LYS A 495 11.90 11.76 5.88
C LYS A 495 12.51 10.44 5.40
N ALA A 496 13.67 10.51 4.74
CA ALA A 496 14.40 9.31 4.31
C ALA A 496 14.84 8.45 5.51
N TYR A 497 15.42 9.07 6.54
CA TYR A 497 15.83 8.35 7.76
C TYR A 497 14.66 7.68 8.48
N CYS A 498 13.51 8.37 8.60
CA CYS A 498 12.27 7.82 9.14
C CYS A 498 11.86 6.53 8.41
N GLY A 499 12.07 6.46 7.09
CA GLY A 499 11.78 5.28 6.28
C GLY A 499 12.79 4.14 6.48
N PHE A 500 14.06 4.44 6.71
CA PHE A 500 15.16 3.45 6.63
C PHE A 500 15.62 2.88 7.97
N THR A 501 15.48 3.63 9.06
CA THR A 501 15.98 3.20 10.37
C THR A 501 15.28 1.94 10.87
N ASP A 502 15.92 1.16 11.73
CA ASP A 502 15.32 -0.01 12.42
C ASP A 502 14.74 0.34 13.80
N THR A 503 14.94 1.59 14.25
CA THR A 503 14.63 2.02 15.63
C THR A 503 13.19 2.47 15.87
N LEU A 504 12.38 2.63 14.81
CA LEU A 504 10.94 2.94 14.95
C LEU A 504 10.09 1.70 14.67
N GLU A 505 8.78 1.79 14.89
CA GLU A 505 7.81 0.75 14.52
C GLU A 505 8.13 0.16 13.13
N PRO A 506 8.16 -1.17 12.97
CA PRO A 506 7.73 -2.21 13.91
C PRO A 506 8.76 -2.59 15.00
N ASN A 507 9.78 -1.76 15.26
CA ASN A 507 10.83 -1.94 16.26
C ASN A 507 11.64 -3.23 16.07
N ARG A 508 12.03 -3.50 14.83
CA ARG A 508 12.89 -4.62 14.45
C ARG A 508 13.67 -4.28 13.19
N ALA A 509 14.66 -5.12 12.89
CA ALA A 509 15.39 -5.07 11.64
C ALA A 509 14.45 -5.15 10.43
N LEU A 510 14.56 -4.15 9.58
CA LEU A 510 14.07 -4.11 8.20
C LEU A 510 15.15 -4.70 7.27
N PRO A 511 14.83 -4.98 5.99
CA PRO A 511 15.84 -5.38 5.01
C PRO A 511 17.10 -4.51 5.06
N SER A 512 18.27 -5.12 4.83
CA SER A 512 19.57 -4.44 4.95
C SER A 512 19.85 -3.48 3.79
N VAL A 513 19.12 -3.60 2.69
CA VAL A 513 19.33 -2.83 1.46
C VAL A 513 18.12 -1.95 1.18
N VAL A 514 18.35 -0.65 1.02
CA VAL A 514 17.36 0.30 0.50
C VAL A 514 17.46 0.32 -1.02
N ALA A 515 16.44 -0.19 -1.71
CA ALA A 515 16.33 -0.11 -3.17
C ALA A 515 15.54 1.15 -3.57
N THR A 516 16.20 2.10 -4.22
CA THR A 516 15.67 3.44 -4.50
C THR A 516 16.21 4.01 -5.82
N GLY A 517 15.98 5.29 -6.08
CA GLY A 517 16.50 6.01 -7.24
C GLY A 517 16.26 7.52 -7.10
N ASN A 518 15.82 8.12 -8.20
CA ASN A 518 15.59 9.57 -8.35
C ASN A 518 14.34 10.09 -7.58
N TRP A 519 14.28 9.82 -6.27
CA TRP A 519 13.18 10.18 -5.37
C TRP A 519 12.87 11.68 -5.41
N GLY A 520 11.64 12.03 -5.77
CA GLY A 520 11.18 13.42 -5.84
C GLY A 520 11.75 14.25 -7.01
N CYS A 521 12.50 13.65 -7.95
CA CYS A 521 13.21 14.42 -8.97
C CYS A 521 12.40 14.64 -10.28
N GLY A 522 11.39 13.81 -10.54
CA GLY A 522 10.53 13.93 -11.72
C GLY A 522 9.45 14.99 -11.53
N ALA A 523 8.20 14.55 -11.31
CA ALA A 523 7.06 15.45 -11.14
C ALA A 523 7.22 16.47 -9.98
N PHE A 524 8.09 16.17 -9.02
CA PHE A 524 8.34 16.99 -7.82
C PHE A 524 9.54 17.93 -7.94
N ARG A 525 10.26 17.89 -9.07
CA ARG A 525 11.30 18.85 -9.48
C ARG A 525 12.52 18.94 -8.54
N GLY A 526 12.77 17.90 -7.75
CA GLY A 526 14.02 17.77 -7.00
C GLY A 526 15.24 17.59 -7.90
N ASP A 527 16.38 18.02 -7.39
CA ASP A 527 17.71 17.80 -7.94
C ASP A 527 18.21 16.39 -7.59
N THR A 528 18.57 15.62 -8.61
CA THR A 528 18.99 14.22 -8.46
C THR A 528 20.26 14.09 -7.62
N ASP A 529 21.20 15.01 -7.80
CA ASP A 529 22.49 14.97 -7.13
C ASP A 529 22.33 15.23 -5.62
N LEU A 530 21.58 16.27 -5.24
CA LEU A 530 21.24 16.55 -3.85
C LEU A 530 20.43 15.40 -3.21
N LYS A 531 19.42 14.88 -3.91
CA LYS A 531 18.57 13.80 -3.40
C LYS A 531 19.34 12.49 -3.21
N ALA A 532 20.31 12.18 -4.06
CA ALA A 532 21.17 11.02 -3.88
C ALA A 532 22.03 11.14 -2.61
N LEU A 533 22.67 12.30 -2.37
CA LEU A 533 23.43 12.55 -1.15
C LEU A 533 22.58 12.42 0.13
N ILE A 534 21.37 12.98 0.12
CA ILE A 534 20.43 12.89 1.25
C ILE A 534 20.09 11.41 1.55
N GLN A 535 19.83 10.61 0.52
CA GLN A 535 19.53 9.19 0.68
C GLN A 535 20.76 8.40 1.18
N MET A 536 21.96 8.71 0.70
CA MET A 536 23.20 8.11 1.20
C MET A 536 23.43 8.44 2.69
N MET A 537 23.26 9.70 3.10
CA MET A 537 23.36 10.11 4.51
C MET A 537 22.37 9.36 5.39
N ALA A 538 21.11 9.24 4.95
CA ALA A 538 20.09 8.49 5.67
C ALA A 538 20.45 7.00 5.78
N CYS A 539 21.00 6.39 4.73
CA CYS A 539 21.45 4.99 4.74
C CYS A 539 22.63 4.78 5.69
N VAL A 540 23.65 5.64 5.64
CA VAL A 540 24.79 5.61 6.58
C VAL A 540 24.29 5.68 8.02
N GLN A 541 23.43 6.65 8.33
CA GLN A 541 22.89 6.84 9.68
C GLN A 541 22.01 5.68 10.15
N ALA A 542 21.29 5.03 9.22
CA ALA A 542 20.42 3.89 9.50
C ALA A 542 21.15 2.54 9.48
N GLY A 543 22.44 2.50 9.12
CA GLY A 543 23.19 1.25 8.95
C GLY A 543 22.68 0.40 7.79
N LYS A 544 22.20 1.02 6.71
CA LYS A 544 21.67 0.34 5.52
C LYS A 544 22.63 0.47 4.34
N ALA A 545 22.68 -0.57 3.52
CA ALA A 545 23.25 -0.49 2.18
C ALA A 545 22.27 0.21 1.23
N LEU A 546 22.80 0.82 0.17
CA LEU A 546 22.01 1.54 -0.83
C LEU A 546 22.10 0.83 -2.19
N ALA A 547 20.95 0.51 -2.79
CA ALA A 547 20.83 0.12 -4.18
C ALA A 547 20.12 1.24 -4.95
N TYR A 548 20.86 1.98 -5.77
CA TYR A 548 20.38 3.15 -6.49
C TYR A 548 20.20 2.86 -7.99
N TYR A 549 18.99 3.07 -8.49
CA TYR A 549 18.63 2.93 -9.90
C TYR A 549 18.45 4.32 -10.54
N SER A 550 19.25 4.63 -11.56
CA SER A 550 19.21 5.94 -12.25
C SER A 550 18.22 5.98 -13.43
N PHE A 551 17.61 4.84 -13.78
CA PHE A 551 16.63 4.71 -14.87
C PHE A 551 17.16 5.13 -16.25
N GLY A 552 18.34 4.61 -16.62
CA GLY A 552 18.97 4.79 -17.92
C GLY A 552 20.06 5.87 -17.95
N ASP A 553 20.20 6.66 -16.89
CA ASP A 553 21.19 7.74 -16.82
C ASP A 553 22.55 7.22 -16.32
N GLN A 554 23.42 6.87 -17.28
CA GLN A 554 24.76 6.36 -17.00
C GLN A 554 25.70 7.43 -16.44
N ASP A 555 25.53 8.68 -16.85
CA ASP A 555 26.35 9.78 -16.39
C ASP A 555 26.05 10.08 -14.92
N LEU A 556 24.77 10.04 -14.53
CA LEU A 556 24.37 10.11 -13.13
C LEU A 556 25.01 8.99 -12.32
N CYS A 557 24.94 7.73 -12.78
CA CYS A 557 25.59 6.61 -12.08
C CYS A 557 27.07 6.89 -11.79
N THR A 558 27.78 7.41 -12.78
CA THR A 558 29.21 7.73 -12.68
C THR A 558 29.44 8.85 -11.67
N ARG A 559 28.71 9.97 -11.79
CA ARG A 559 28.81 11.09 -10.83
C ARG A 559 28.49 10.69 -9.40
N LEU A 560 27.46 9.86 -9.20
CA LEU A 560 27.07 9.34 -7.87
C LEU A 560 28.16 8.46 -7.28
N TYR A 561 28.74 7.57 -8.08
CA TYR A 561 29.81 6.70 -7.62
C TYR A 561 31.09 7.48 -7.29
N ASP A 562 31.42 8.51 -8.07
CA ASP A 562 32.59 9.37 -7.84
C ASP A 562 32.48 10.14 -6.53
N ILE A 563 31.34 10.79 -6.26
CA ILE A 563 31.15 11.51 -4.99
C ILE A 563 31.11 10.54 -3.81
N TYR A 564 30.44 9.39 -3.93
CA TYR A 564 30.46 8.34 -2.91
C TYR A 564 31.89 7.89 -2.59
N THR A 565 32.69 7.60 -3.62
CA THR A 565 34.08 7.15 -3.47
C THR A 565 34.95 8.20 -2.77
N TYR A 566 34.77 9.49 -3.12
CA TYR A 566 35.44 10.58 -2.43
C TYR A 566 35.05 10.64 -0.94
N LEU A 567 33.76 10.61 -0.62
CA LEU A 567 33.27 10.68 0.76
C LEU A 567 33.76 9.49 1.59
N ALA A 568 33.69 8.27 1.04
CA ALA A 568 34.11 7.05 1.70
C ALA A 568 35.63 7.00 1.91
N SER A 569 36.43 7.31 0.89
CA SER A 569 37.90 7.25 0.98
C SER A 569 38.47 8.24 2.00
N ASN A 570 37.82 9.41 2.16
CA ASN A 570 38.20 10.43 3.12
C ASN A 570 37.51 10.26 4.49
N LYS A 571 36.73 9.19 4.69
CA LYS A 571 35.96 8.90 5.92
C LYS A 571 35.11 10.09 6.38
N ILE A 572 34.55 10.82 5.42
CA ILE A 572 33.67 11.96 5.72
C ILE A 572 32.50 11.44 6.54
N THR A 573 32.20 12.13 7.65
CA THR A 573 31.05 11.78 8.49
C THR A 573 29.76 12.40 7.94
N VAL A 574 28.62 11.82 8.30
CA VAL A 574 27.30 12.43 8.06
C VAL A 574 27.26 13.84 8.67
N GLY A 575 27.88 14.06 9.83
CA GLY A 575 28.01 15.38 10.43
C GLY A 575 28.82 16.37 9.60
N ASN A 576 29.98 15.96 9.07
CA ASN A 576 30.75 16.82 8.18
C ASN A 576 29.95 17.22 6.93
N LEU A 577 29.30 16.25 6.28
CA LEU A 577 28.50 16.51 5.09
C LEU A 577 27.26 17.37 5.40
N TRP A 578 26.56 17.11 6.51
CA TRP A 578 25.44 17.95 6.95
C TRP A 578 25.88 19.39 7.15
N ASN A 579 27.00 19.62 7.85
CA ASN A 579 27.50 20.97 8.11
C ASN A 579 27.90 21.68 6.82
N ALA A 580 28.44 20.98 5.82
CA ALA A 580 28.68 21.54 4.49
C ALA A 580 27.36 21.90 3.78
N LEU A 581 26.39 20.97 3.73
CA LEU A 581 25.09 21.15 3.09
C LEU A 581 24.25 22.26 3.76
N ALA A 582 24.36 22.42 5.08
CA ALA A 582 23.64 23.45 5.83
C ALA A 582 24.18 24.88 5.57
N THR A 583 25.34 25.01 4.94
CA THR A 583 25.87 26.31 4.48
C THR A 583 25.49 26.66 3.05
N LEU A 584 24.81 25.74 2.35
CA LEU A 584 24.27 26.02 1.02
C LEU A 584 23.24 27.14 1.11
N ASP A 585 23.29 28.02 0.11
CA ASP A 585 22.28 29.04 -0.11
C ASP A 585 21.62 28.84 -1.47
N SER A 586 20.71 29.75 -1.80
CA SER A 586 19.97 29.68 -3.05
C SER A 586 20.85 29.81 -4.28
N THR A 587 22.14 30.17 -4.21
CA THR A 587 23.03 30.44 -5.36
C THR A 587 23.83 29.22 -5.83
N VAL A 588 23.73 28.08 -5.15
CA VAL A 588 24.50 26.87 -5.46
C VAL A 588 24.25 26.33 -6.87
N HIS A 589 23.04 26.50 -7.40
CA HIS A 589 22.70 26.15 -8.78
C HIS A 589 23.47 26.98 -9.84
N ALA A 590 24.01 28.14 -9.45
CA ALA A 590 24.84 28.99 -10.29
C ALA A 590 26.35 28.67 -10.16
N HIS A 591 26.73 27.70 -9.33
CA HIS A 591 28.13 27.35 -9.17
C HIS A 591 28.68 26.67 -10.44
N PRO A 592 29.75 27.19 -11.07
CA PRO A 592 30.19 26.75 -12.40
C PRO A 592 30.56 25.26 -12.51
N THR A 593 30.93 24.66 -11.39
CA THR A 593 31.46 23.28 -11.30
C THR A 593 30.43 22.25 -10.82
N GLY A 594 29.20 22.67 -10.51
CA GLY A 594 28.14 21.80 -9.97
C GLY A 594 28.22 21.52 -8.46
N LEU A 595 27.19 20.87 -7.93
CA LEU A 595 26.99 20.64 -6.48
C LEU A 595 28.12 19.82 -5.85
N TYR A 596 28.55 18.71 -6.48
CA TYR A 596 29.53 17.80 -5.90
C TYR A 596 30.92 18.42 -5.77
N GLU A 597 31.37 19.17 -6.77
CA GLU A 597 32.65 19.88 -6.68
C GLU A 597 32.62 20.98 -5.62
N TYR A 598 31.49 21.68 -5.48
CA TYR A 598 31.30 22.64 -4.40
C TYR A 598 31.40 21.97 -3.01
N ILE A 599 30.75 20.81 -2.84
CA ILE A 599 30.80 20.04 -1.60
C ILE A 599 32.23 19.56 -1.29
N LYS A 600 32.96 19.03 -2.28
CA LYS A 600 34.36 18.61 -2.10
C LYS A 600 35.22 19.78 -1.61
N GLN A 601 35.07 20.97 -2.19
CA GLN A 601 35.81 22.18 -1.77
C GLN A 601 35.50 22.61 -0.34
N LYS A 602 34.28 22.36 0.16
CA LYS A 602 33.86 22.66 1.54
C LYS A 602 34.32 21.63 2.57
N LEU A 603 34.59 20.41 2.13
CA LEU A 603 35.03 19.30 2.97
C LEU A 603 36.57 19.17 3.05
N THR A 604 37.28 19.95 2.23
CA THR A 604 38.74 20.10 2.28
C THR A 604 39.10 21.21 3.25
#